data_AF-A0A9E3SJD3-F1
#
_entry.id   AF-A0A9E3SJD3-F1
#
_cell.length_a   1.000
_cell.length_b   1.000
_cell.length_c   1.000
_cell.angle_alpha   90.00
_cell.angle_beta   90.00
_cell.angle_gamma   90.00
#
_symmetry.space_group_name_H-M   'P 1'
#
loop_
_entity.id
_entity.type
_entity.pdbx_description
1 polymer ?
#
loop_
_entity_poly.entity_id
_entity_poly.type
_entity_poly.pdbx_seq_one_letter_code
_entity_poly.pdbx_strand_id
1 'polypeptide(L)'
;MDFLATPLSAGWALASWIVAGVLLARAARRAPWRLLAEDFRLHGWIGAAFAIALAWILSARLGGAVTLHLLVTPLAALMFGRDLAACAAVPAVA
;
A
#
# COMPACT_ATOMS: atom_id res chain seq x y z
N MET A 1 3.95 -19.50 -16.67
CA MET A 1 3.59 -18.16 -17.17
C MET A 1 4.61 -17.21 -16.58
N ASP A 2 5.63 -16.83 -17.35
CA ASP A 2 6.59 -15.80 -16.92
C ASP A 2 5.91 -14.44 -17.04
N PHE A 3 5.25 -14.00 -15.97
CA PHE A 3 4.62 -12.68 -15.88
C PHE A 3 5.61 -11.51 -16.09
N LEU A 4 6.91 -11.81 -16.06
CA LEU A 4 8.01 -10.86 -16.22
C LEU A 4 8.59 -10.81 -17.64
N ALA A 5 8.23 -11.77 -18.52
CA ALA A 5 8.80 -11.85 -19.88
C ALA A 5 8.17 -10.84 -20.86
N THR A 6 6.99 -10.32 -20.54
CA THR A 6 6.28 -9.33 -21.37
C THR A 6 5.91 -8.12 -20.55
N PRO A 7 6.49 -6.92 -20.84
CA PRO A 7 6.03 -5.70 -20.21
C PRO A 7 4.54 -5.50 -20.55
N LEU A 8 3.76 -5.11 -19.55
CA LEU A 8 2.34 -4.79 -19.73
C LEU A 8 2.22 -3.69 -20.80
N SER A 9 1.32 -3.90 -21.76
CA SER A 9 1.02 -2.86 -22.75
C SER A 9 0.61 -1.55 -22.05
N ALA A 10 0.88 -0.41 -22.69
CA ALA A 10 0.53 0.90 -22.14
C ALA A 10 -0.96 1.02 -21.76
N GLY A 11 -1.85 0.39 -22.54
CA GLY A 11 -3.29 0.34 -22.23
C GLY A 11 -3.60 -0.39 -20.92
N TRP A 12 -2.94 -1.53 -20.66
CA TRP A 12 -3.08 -2.27 -19.39
C TRP A 12 -2.48 -1.52 -18.21
N ALA A 13 -1.33 -0.86 -18.40
CA ALA A 13 -0.73 -0.02 -17.37
C ALA A 13 -1.68 1.13 -16.98
N LEU A 14 -2.22 1.86 -17.97
CA LEU A 14 -3.17 2.95 -17.74
C LEU A 14 -4.46 2.46 -17.06
N ALA A 15 -5.05 1.36 -17.54
CA ALA A 15 -6.25 0.78 -16.94
C ALA A 15 -6.00 0.40 -15.47
N SER A 16 -4.85 -0.19 -15.16
CA SER A 16 -4.49 -0.58 -13.79
C SER A 16 -4.35 0.65 -12.88
N TRP A 17 -3.73 1.73 -13.36
CA TRP A 17 -3.65 3.00 -12.63
C TRP A 17 -5.02 3.63 -12.37
N ILE A 18 -5.92 3.61 -13.36
CA ILE A 18 -7.30 4.11 -13.20
C ILE A 18 -8.03 3.30 -12.13
N VAL A 19 -7.98 1.97 -12.23
CA VAL A 19 -8.63 1.08 -11.26
C VAL A 19 -8.07 1.28 -9.85
N ALA A 20 -6.74 1.35 -9.72
CA ALA A 20 -6.08 1.62 -8.45
C ALA A 20 -6.50 2.97 -7.87
N GLY A 21 -6.52 4.03 -8.69
CA GLY A 21 -6.96 5.36 -8.29
C GLY A 21 -8.42 5.40 -7.82
N VAL A 22 -9.33 4.70 -8.52
CA VAL A 22 -10.75 4.60 -8.13
C VAL A 22 -10.92 3.86 -6.81
N LEU A 23 -10.22 2.72 -6.64
CA LEU A 23 -10.26 1.94 -5.40
C LEU A 23 -9.70 2.74 -4.22
N LEU A 24 -8.60 3.47 -4.44
CA LEU A 24 -7.98 4.31 -3.43
C LEU A 24 -8.89 5.50 -3.07
N ALA A 25 -9.47 6.17 -4.06
CA ALA A 25 -10.43 7.25 -3.81
C ALA A 25 -11.65 6.76 -3.03
N ARG A 26 -12.14 5.56 -3.34
CA ARG A 26 -13.23 4.91 -2.60
C ARG A 26 -12.82 4.59 -1.16
N ALA A 27 -11.62 4.03 -0.94
CA ALA A 27 -11.10 3.75 0.40
C ALA A 27 -10.95 5.04 1.20
N ALA A 28 -10.36 6.07 0.62
CA ALA A 28 -10.21 7.39 1.24
C ALA A 28 -11.57 8.01 1.61
N ARG A 29 -12.61 7.87 0.79
CA ARG A 29 -13.95 8.37 1.13
C ARG A 29 -14.64 7.59 2.25
N ARG A 30 -14.36 6.29 2.37
CA ARG A 30 -14.99 5.40 3.38
C ARG A 30 -14.20 5.29 4.66
N ALA A 31 -12.93 5.67 4.64
CA ALA A 31 -12.04 5.60 5.78
C ALA A 31 -12.64 6.36 6.99
N PRO A 32 -12.63 5.76 8.19
CA PRO A 32 -13.16 6.40 9.39
C PRO A 32 -12.18 7.48 9.89
N TRP A 33 -11.99 8.58 9.17
CA TRP A 33 -11.03 9.64 9.51
C TRP A 33 -11.19 10.21 10.92
N ARG A 34 -12.42 10.19 11.45
CA ARG A 34 -12.72 10.59 12.83
C ARG A 34 -11.93 9.78 13.86
N LEU A 35 -11.53 8.56 13.53
CA LEU A 35 -10.69 7.71 14.36
C LEU A 35 -9.29 8.29 14.56
N LEU A 36 -8.81 9.10 13.61
CA LEU A 36 -7.52 9.80 13.68
C LEU A 36 -7.65 11.21 14.27
N ALA A 37 -8.83 11.59 14.78
CA ALA A 37 -8.99 12.88 15.47
C ALA A 37 -8.27 12.92 16.83
N GLU A 38 -7.93 11.75 17.38
CA GLU A 38 -7.12 11.62 18.58
C GLU A 38 -5.63 11.58 18.21
N ASP A 39 -4.83 12.44 18.84
CA ASP A 39 -3.41 12.62 18.51
C ASP A 39 -2.65 11.30 18.53
N PHE A 40 -2.84 10.46 19.55
CA PHE A 40 -2.16 9.17 19.64
C PHE A 40 -2.42 8.28 18.40
N ARG A 41 -3.66 8.26 17.92
CA ARG A 41 -4.05 7.43 16.77
C ARG A 41 -3.56 8.02 15.45
N LEU A 42 -3.52 9.34 15.33
CA LEU A 42 -2.92 10.02 14.18
C LEU A 42 -1.42 9.72 14.06
N HIS A 43 -0.67 9.91 15.14
CA HIS A 43 0.77 9.62 15.16
C HIS A 43 1.04 8.13 14.90
N GLY A 44 0.23 7.24 15.47
CA GLY A 44 0.32 5.80 15.19
C GLY A 44 0.06 5.45 13.72
N TRP A 45 -0.92 6.09 13.08
CA TRP A 45 -1.23 5.86 11.67
C TRP A 45 -0.14 6.39 10.73
N ILE A 46 0.41 7.58 11.02
CA ILE A 46 1.56 8.13 10.29
C ILE A 46 2.79 7.23 10.46
N GLY A 47 3.04 6.76 11.69
CA GLY A 47 4.10 5.81 11.98
C GLY A 47 3.93 4.49 11.21
N ALA A 48 2.69 3.99 11.09
CA ALA A 48 2.39 2.81 10.29
C ALA A 48 2.63 3.06 8.79
N ALA A 49 2.23 4.21 8.25
CA ALA A 49 2.52 4.57 6.85
C ALA A 49 4.03 4.61 6.57
N PHE A 50 4.80 5.20 7.48
CA PHE A 50 6.26 5.23 7.41
C PHE A 50 6.87 3.82 7.50
N ALA A 51 6.40 2.99 8.44
CA ALA A 51 6.87 1.62 8.60
C ALA A 51 6.57 0.75 7.37
N ILE A 52 5.41 0.95 6.72
CA ILE A 52 5.06 0.28 5.46
C ILE A 52 6.01 0.70 4.34
N ALA A 53 6.25 2.01 4.17
CA ALA A 53 7.19 2.51 3.16
C ALA A 53 8.62 1.98 3.40
N LEU A 54 9.07 1.98 4.66
CA LEU A 54 10.36 1.42 5.03
C LEU A 54 10.44 -0.08 4.72
N ALA A 55 9.42 -0.84 5.12
CA ALA A 55 9.35 -2.28 4.87
C ALA A 55 9.29 -2.62 3.37
N TRP A 56 8.72 -1.73 2.55
CA TRP A 56 8.74 -1.88 1.10
C TRP A 56 10.14 -1.69 0.51
N ILE A 57 10.92 -0.75 1.02
CA ILE A 57 12.33 -0.57 0.60
C ILE A 57 13.18 -1.77 1.03
N LEU A 58 12.89 -2.34 2.20
CA LEU A 58 13.55 -3.54 2.69
C LEU A 58 13.14 -4.77 1.86
N SER A 59 13.99 -5.12 0.91
CA SER A 59 13.77 -6.25 0.01
C SER A 59 14.84 -7.33 0.21
N ALA A 60 14.40 -8.59 0.21
CA ALA A 60 15.28 -9.75 0.25
C ALA A 60 15.29 -10.42 -1.13
N ARG A 61 16.47 -10.55 -1.73
CA ARG A 61 16.62 -11.20 -3.03
C ARG A 61 16.87 -12.69 -2.83
N LEU A 62 15.88 -13.53 -3.16
CA LEU A 62 16.05 -14.99 -3.19
C LEU A 62 16.43 -15.43 -4.61
N GLY A 63 17.60 -16.06 -4.73
CA GLY A 63 17.97 -16.85 -5.91
C GLY A 63 18.02 -16.08 -7.24
N GLY A 64 18.43 -14.80 -7.23
CA GLY A 64 18.69 -14.00 -8.44
C GLY A 64 17.45 -13.47 -9.17
N ALA A 65 16.34 -14.20 -9.16
CA ALA A 65 15.13 -13.89 -9.94
C ALA A 65 13.93 -13.39 -9.10
N VAL A 66 13.92 -13.59 -7.78
CA VAL A 66 12.77 -13.21 -6.93
C VAL A 66 13.20 -12.22 -5.86
N THR A 67 12.51 -11.09 -5.81
CA THR A 67 12.64 -10.10 -4.74
C THR A 67 11.40 -10.19 -3.86
N LEU A 68 11.58 -10.57 -2.59
CA LEU A 68 10.52 -10.54 -1.59
C LEU A 68 10.57 -9.21 -0.84
N HIS A 69 9.43 -8.53 -0.77
CA HIS A 69 9.24 -7.33 0.04
C HIS A 69 8.48 -7.68 1.31
N LEU A 70 8.83 -7.04 2.42
CA LEU A 70 8.12 -7.23 3.67
C LEU A 70 6.78 -6.47 3.64
N LEU A 71 5.67 -7.19 3.67
CA LEU A 71 4.32 -6.63 3.65
C LEU A 71 3.81 -6.35 5.08
N VAL A 72 3.87 -5.08 5.50
CA VAL A 72 3.39 -4.64 6.82
C VAL A 72 1.93 -4.13 6.77
N THR A 73 1.39 -3.90 5.58
CA THR A 73 0.02 -3.40 5.36
C THR A 73 -1.09 -4.19 6.07
N PRO A 74 -1.06 -5.54 6.16
CA PRO A 74 -2.08 -6.28 6.88
C PRO A 74 -2.14 -5.95 8.39
N LEU A 75 -0.99 -5.65 9.00
CA LEU A 75 -0.93 -5.24 10.40
C LEU A 75 -1.64 -3.89 10.61
N ALA A 76 -1.39 -2.93 9.72
CA ALA A 76 -2.08 -1.65 9.74
C ALA A 76 -3.60 -1.80 9.53
N ALA A 77 -4.03 -2.77 8.71
CA ALA A 77 -5.46 -3.06 8.51
C ALA A 77 -6.14 -3.60 9.78
N LEU A 78 -5.42 -4.36 10.61
CA LEU A 78 -5.92 -4.81 11.91
C LEU A 78 -6.01 -3.67 12.93
N MET A 79 -5.04 -2.74 12.91
CA MET A 79 -4.98 -1.63 13.87
C MET A 79 -5.98 -0.49 13.58
N PHE A 80 -6.17 -0.16 12.30
CA PHE A 80 -6.92 1.03 11.87
C PHE A 80 -8.09 0.72 10.93
N GLY A 81 -8.25 -0.54 10.52
CA GLY A 81 -9.20 -0.95 9.49
C GLY A 81 -8.62 -0.87 8.07
N ARG A 82 -9.21 -1.64 7.15
CA ARG A 82 -8.72 -1.81 5.77
C ARG A 82 -8.59 -0.49 5.01
N ASP A 83 -9.59 0.39 5.11
CA ASP A 83 -9.66 1.59 4.28
C ASP A 83 -8.58 2.62 4.69
N LEU A 84 -8.30 2.77 5.99
CA LEU A 84 -7.18 3.59 6.49
C LEU A 84 -5.82 2.96 6.19
N ALA A 85 -5.70 1.63 6.22
CA ALA A 85 -4.47 0.94 5.86
C ALA A 85 -4.14 1.07 4.36
N ALA A 86 -5.16 1.04 3.49
CA ALA A 86 -5.00 1.29 2.07
C ALA A 86 -4.45 2.71 1.80
N CYS A 87 -4.96 3.72 2.51
CA CYS A 87 -4.42 5.08 2.43
C CYS A 87 -2.98 5.19 2.99
N ALA A 88 -2.67 4.49 4.08
CA ALA A 88 -1.32 4.48 4.66
C ALA A 88 -0.27 3.84 3.75
N ALA A 89 -0.67 2.91 2.88
CA ALA A 89 0.24 2.21 1.98
C ALA A 89 0.63 3.03 0.74
N VAL A 90 -0.07 4.11 0.41
CA VAL A 90 0.16 4.91 -0.81
C VAL A 90 1.61 5.37 -0.96
N PRO A 91 2.28 5.92 0.09
CA PRO A 91 3.67 6.38 -0.04
C PRO A 91 4.68 5.27 -0.33
N ALA A 92 4.34 4.01 -0.07
CA ALA A 92 5.23 2.88 -0.38
C ALA A 92 5.28 2.56 -1.88
N VAL A 93 4.28 3.01 -2.66
CA VAL A 93 4.10 2.66 -4.08
C VAL A 93 4.32 3.87 -5.01
N ALA A 94 4.52 5.06 -4.45
CA ALA A 94 4.77 6.31 -5.18
C ALA A 94 6.28 6.53 -5.38
#